data_AF-A0A9E0LW81-F1
#
_entry.id   AF-A0A9E0LW81-F1
#
_cell.length_a   1.000
_cell.length_b   1.000
_cell.length_c   1.000
_cell.angle_alpha   90.00
_cell.angle_beta   90.00
_cell.angle_gamma   90.00
#
_symmetry.space_group_name_H-M   'P 1'
#
loop_
_entity.id
_entity.type
_entity.pdbx_description
1 polymer ?
#
loop_
_entity_poly.entity_id
_entity_poly.type
_entity_poly.pdbx_seq_one_letter_code
_entity_poly.pdbx_strand_id
1 'polypeptide(L)'
;MKTTFDLPDPLLRKAKAAAARQGRPLRDLVAEAIDEKLAQTASEIADTLPASAERRLAWERWRSRLVEQPDGTWFNPEGIQDEGFYETLEQIRQEAWPERDPLAPPVAPTVPGE
;
A
#
# COMPACT_ATOMS: atom_id res chain seq x y z
N MET A 1 7.52 -21.21 -12.94
CA MET A 1 8.90 -21.08 -12.40
C MET A 1 9.04 -21.94 -11.14
N LYS A 2 10.26 -22.33 -10.74
CA LYS A 2 10.49 -23.01 -9.46
C LYS A 2 10.74 -21.96 -8.39
N THR A 3 9.92 -21.96 -7.34
CA THR A 3 10.00 -21.00 -6.25
C THR A 3 10.20 -21.76 -4.94
N THR A 4 11.09 -21.27 -4.09
CA THR A 4 11.33 -21.81 -2.75
C THR A 4 10.69 -20.85 -1.75
N PHE A 5 9.84 -21.38 -0.87
CA PHE A 5 9.18 -20.63 0.19
C PHE A 5 9.65 -21.16 1.54
N ASP A 6 9.99 -20.27 2.46
CA ASP A 6 10.22 -20.64 3.84
C ASP A 6 8.86 -20.82 4.54
N LEU A 7 8.56 -22.05 4.93
CA LEU A 7 7.28 -22.43 5.52
C LEU A 7 7.57 -23.19 6.81
N PRO A 8 6.90 -22.84 7.93
CA PRO A 8 7.07 -23.58 9.16
C PRO A 8 6.63 -25.03 8.97
N ASP A 9 7.45 -25.98 9.45
CA ASP A 9 7.19 -27.42 9.32
C ASP A 9 5.77 -27.87 9.68
N PRO A 10 5.12 -27.41 10.77
CA PRO A 10 3.74 -27.79 11.06
C PRO A 10 2.74 -27.37 9.97
N LEU A 11 2.98 -26.24 9.30
CA LEU A 11 2.15 -25.76 8.20
C LEU A 11 2.37 -26.60 6.94
N LEU A 12 3.62 -26.92 6.63
CA LEU A 12 3.98 -27.78 5.50
C LEU A 12 3.35 -29.18 5.63
N ARG A 13 3.37 -29.77 6.84
CA ARG A 13 2.72 -31.06 7.09
C ARG A 13 1.21 -31.00 6.87
N LYS A 14 0.54 -29.96 7.37
CA LYS A 14 -0.90 -29.75 7.15
C LYS A 14 -1.23 -29.60 5.67
N ALA A 15 -0.44 -28.81 4.94
CA ALA A 15 -0.63 -28.60 3.50
C ALA A 15 -0.43 -29.91 2.70
N LYS A 16 0.59 -30.70 3.04
CA LYS A 16 0.80 -32.04 2.45
C LYS A 16 -0.36 -32.98 2.73
N ALA A 17 -0.85 -33.04 3.97
CA ALA A 17 -1.98 -33.87 4.33
C ALA A 17 -3.26 -33.43 3.59
N ALA A 18 -3.49 -32.13 3.44
CA ALA A 18 -4.61 -31.59 2.67
C ALA A 18 -4.51 -31.96 1.17
N ALA A 19 -3.32 -31.82 0.58
CA ALA A 19 -3.06 -32.20 -0.81
C ALA A 19 -3.29 -33.71 -1.04
N ALA A 20 -2.80 -34.56 -0.13
CA ALA A 20 -2.99 -36.00 -0.19
C ALA A 20 -4.47 -36.40 -0.08
N ARG A 21 -5.24 -35.76 0.82
CA ARG A 21 -6.68 -35.98 0.95
C ARG A 21 -7.47 -35.59 -0.30
N GLN A 22 -6.99 -34.58 -1.02
CA GLN A 22 -7.59 -34.10 -2.27
C GLN A 22 -7.06 -34.86 -3.51
N GLY A 23 -6.12 -35.79 -3.35
CA GLY A 23 -5.54 -36.56 -4.44
C GLY A 23 -4.72 -35.74 -5.44
N ARG A 24 -4.25 -34.55 -5.05
CA ARG A 24 -3.56 -33.60 -5.94
C ARG A 24 -2.16 -33.24 -5.44
N PRO A 25 -1.24 -32.78 -6.30
CA PRO A 25 0.09 -32.40 -5.85
C PRO A 25 0.04 -31.12 -5.01
N LEU A 26 0.93 -31.03 -4.03
CA LEU A 26 1.05 -29.87 -3.12
C LEU A 26 1.23 -28.55 -3.90
N ARG A 27 1.90 -28.60 -5.05
CA ARG A 27 2.15 -27.42 -5.88
C ARG A 27 0.86 -26.79 -6.39
N ASP A 28 -0.11 -27.60 -6.81
CA ASP A 28 -1.39 -27.11 -7.32
C ASP A 28 -2.23 -26.54 -6.18
N LEU A 29 -2.19 -27.21 -5.01
CA LEU A 29 -2.86 -26.70 -3.81
C LEU A 29 -2.31 -25.34 -3.37
N VAL A 30 -0.98 -25.18 -3.40
CA VAL A 30 -0.34 -23.92 -3.03
C VAL A 30 -0.65 -22.83 -4.07
N ALA A 31 -0.63 -23.18 -5.36
CA ALA A 31 -0.94 -22.23 -6.43
C ALA A 31 -2.38 -21.69 -6.32
N GLU A 32 -3.35 -22.58 -6.12
CA GLU A 32 -4.76 -22.22 -5.94
C GLU A 32 -4.96 -21.38 -4.67
N ALA A 33 -4.36 -21.78 -3.54
CA ALA A 33 -4.47 -21.01 -2.30
C ALA A 33 -3.89 -19.58 -2.42
N ILE A 34 -2.80 -19.42 -3.20
CA ILE A 34 -2.24 -18.08 -3.47
C ILE A 34 -3.20 -17.28 -4.34
N ASP A 35 -3.73 -17.87 -5.42
CA ASP A 35 -4.65 -17.20 -6.34
C ASP A 35 -5.94 -16.75 -5.62
N GLU A 36 -6.55 -17.64 -4.83
CA GLU A 36 -7.71 -17.33 -4.02
C GLU A 36 -7.45 -16.19 -3.02
N LYS A 37 -6.27 -16.18 -2.38
CA LYS A 37 -5.91 -15.11 -1.44
C LYS A 37 -5.61 -13.78 -2.11
N LEU A 38 -5.01 -13.79 -3.29
CA LEU A 38 -4.82 -12.58 -4.09
C LEU A 38 -6.16 -12.03 -4.57
N ALA A 39 -7.09 -12.89 -5.02
CA ALA A 39 -8.43 -12.50 -5.42
C ALA A 39 -9.26 -11.96 -4.25
N GLN A 40 -9.19 -12.60 -3.07
CA GLN A 40 -9.85 -12.10 -1.85
C GLN A 40 -9.27 -10.75 -1.42
N THR A 41 -7.95 -10.58 -1.43
CA THR A 41 -7.32 -9.30 -1.10
C THR A 41 -7.73 -8.21 -2.09
N ALA A 42 -7.79 -8.52 -3.39
CA ALA A 42 -8.26 -7.60 -4.40
C ALA A 42 -9.73 -7.23 -4.20
N SER A 43 -10.57 -8.18 -3.79
CA SER A 43 -11.97 -7.94 -3.41
C SER A 43 -12.08 -7.12 -2.13
N GLU A 44 -11.31 -7.39 -1.08
CA GLU A 44 -11.33 -6.63 0.19
C GLU A 44 -10.87 -5.17 -0.02
N ILE A 45 -9.86 -4.95 -0.86
CA ILE A 45 -9.47 -3.60 -1.33
C ILE A 45 -10.59 -2.95 -2.15
N ALA A 46 -11.33 -3.77 -2.90
CA ALA A 46 -12.52 -3.36 -3.63
C ALA A 46 -13.82 -3.46 -2.81
N ASP A 47 -13.83 -3.78 -1.53
CA ASP A 47 -15.04 -3.84 -0.70
C ASP A 47 -15.01 -2.74 0.37
N THR A 48 -13.85 -2.13 0.58
CA THR A 48 -13.68 -0.82 1.26
C THR A 48 -14.13 0.36 0.36
N LEU A 49 -15.22 0.15 -0.40
CA LEU A 49 -15.52 0.75 -1.70
C LEU A 49 -16.29 2.08 -1.75
N PRO A 50 -16.34 2.96 -0.74
CA PRO A 50 -16.41 4.38 -1.03
C PRO A 50 -15.00 4.90 -1.33
N ALA A 51 -14.02 4.55 -0.50
CA ALA A 51 -12.68 5.14 -0.56
C ALA A 51 -11.88 4.74 -1.80
N SER A 52 -12.05 3.52 -2.36
CA SER A 52 -11.27 3.07 -3.53
C SER A 52 -11.84 3.53 -4.87
N ALA A 53 -13.17 3.61 -5.00
CA ALA A 53 -13.83 4.23 -6.16
C ALA A 53 -13.69 5.75 -6.13
N GLU A 54 -13.87 6.40 -4.97
CA GLU A 54 -13.60 7.82 -4.81
C GLU A 54 -12.14 8.15 -5.09
N ARG A 55 -11.19 7.30 -4.65
CA ARG A 55 -9.77 7.47 -4.96
C ARG A 55 -9.47 7.31 -6.45
N ARG A 56 -10.13 6.37 -7.15
CA ARG A 56 -10.01 6.23 -8.61
C ARG A 56 -10.59 7.45 -9.35
N LEU A 57 -11.78 7.91 -8.96
CA LEU A 57 -12.40 9.12 -9.51
C LEU A 57 -11.58 10.37 -9.19
N ALA A 58 -11.01 10.47 -7.99
CA ALA A 58 -10.11 11.56 -7.60
C ALA A 58 -8.83 11.54 -8.44
N TRP A 59 -8.27 10.36 -8.72
CA TRP A 59 -7.14 10.18 -9.62
C TRP A 59 -7.48 10.59 -11.06
N GLU A 60 -8.63 10.19 -11.60
CA GLU A 60 -9.07 10.57 -12.94
C GLU A 60 -9.31 12.08 -13.06
N ARG A 61 -9.91 12.71 -12.05
CA ARG A 61 -10.08 14.17 -11.98
C ARG A 61 -8.75 14.90 -11.87
N TRP A 62 -7.81 14.37 -11.08
CA TRP A 62 -6.47 14.94 -10.97
C TRP A 62 -5.71 14.82 -12.30
N ARG A 63 -5.74 13.64 -12.94
CA ARG A 63 -5.12 13.39 -14.25
C ARG A 63 -5.67 14.30 -15.33
N SER A 64 -6.98 14.56 -15.34
CA SER A 64 -7.63 15.43 -16.33
C SER A 64 -7.17 16.89 -16.26
N ARG A 65 -6.53 17.29 -15.15
CA ARG A 65 -5.91 18.62 -14.99
C ARG A 65 -4.47 18.68 -15.51
N LEU A 66 -3.83 17.54 -15.77
CA LEU A 66 -2.47 17.48 -16.28
C LEU A 66 -2.44 17.74 -17.79
N VAL A 67 -1.45 18.50 -18.23
CA VAL A 67 -1.17 18.80 -19.63
C VAL A 67 0.02 17.97 -20.07
N GLU A 68 -0.16 17.15 -21.11
CA GLU A 68 0.93 16.41 -21.73
C GLU A 68 1.77 17.36 -22.60
N GLN A 69 3.07 17.40 -22.34
CA GLN A 69 4.03 18.18 -23.10
C GLN A 69 4.53 17.39 -24.31
N PRO A 70 5.02 18.06 -25.37
CA PRO A 70 5.49 17.41 -26.60
C PRO A 70 6.72 16.48 -26.41
N ASP A 71 7.37 16.54 -25.25
CA ASP A 71 8.46 15.64 -24.84
C ASP A 71 7.96 14.36 -24.13
N GLY A 72 6.64 14.20 -23.96
CA GLY A 72 6.01 13.08 -23.26
C GLY A 72 5.98 13.23 -21.73
N THR A 73 6.38 14.38 -21.19
CA THR A 73 6.25 14.67 -19.77
C THR A 73 4.87 15.26 -19.45
N TRP A 74 4.39 15.08 -18.22
CA TRP A 74 3.11 15.62 -17.77
C TRP A 74 3.33 16.83 -16.88
N PHE A 75 2.79 17.97 -17.26
CA PHE A 75 2.87 19.23 -16.53
C PHE A 75 1.53 19.52 -15.84
N ASN A 76 1.55 19.81 -14.54
CA ASN A 76 0.35 20.27 -13.83
C ASN A 76 0.32 21.81 -13.83
N PRO A 77 -0.54 22.47 -14.64
CA PRO A 77 -0.64 23.93 -14.67
C PRO A 77 -1.20 24.52 -13.36
N GLU A 78 -1.92 23.71 -12.56
CA GLU A 78 -2.37 24.07 -11.21
C GLU A 78 -1.50 23.45 -10.12
N GLY A 79 -0.24 23.12 -10.45
CA GLY A 79 0.70 22.51 -9.53
C GLY A 79 1.13 23.43 -8.38
N ILE A 80 1.73 22.80 -7.37
CA ILE A 80 2.44 23.41 -6.22
C ILE A 80 3.73 24.16 -6.65
N GLN A 81 3.76 24.75 -7.84
CA GLN A 81 4.84 25.65 -8.31
C GLN A 81 4.80 27.01 -7.60
N ASP A 82 4.35 27.00 -6.35
CA ASP A 82 4.38 28.13 -5.44
C ASP A 82 5.73 28.08 -4.71
N GLU A 83 6.51 29.14 -4.84
CA GLU A 83 7.85 29.21 -4.25
C GLU A 83 7.78 29.06 -2.72
N GLY A 84 6.71 29.60 -2.09
CA GLY A 84 6.45 29.46 -0.66
C GLY A 84 6.16 28.03 -0.21
N PHE A 85 5.55 27.19 -1.06
CA PHE A 85 5.37 25.77 -0.78
C PHE A 85 6.71 25.04 -0.67
N TYR A 86 7.67 25.33 -1.56
CA TYR A 86 9.01 24.72 -1.51
C TYR A 86 9.84 25.27 -0.35
N GLU A 87 9.72 26.56 -0.03
CA GLU A 87 10.33 27.13 1.18
C GLU A 87 9.80 26.45 2.44
N THR A 88 8.50 26.15 2.50
CA THR A 88 7.89 25.43 3.63
C THR A 88 8.42 23.99 3.73
N LEU A 89 8.59 23.29 2.61
CA LEU A 89 9.18 21.94 2.61
C LEU A 89 10.65 21.95 3.04
N GLU A 90 11.42 22.95 2.60
CA GLU A 90 12.81 23.12 3.02
C GLU A 90 12.87 23.45 4.52
N GLN A 91 11.95 24.28 5.03
CA GLN A 91 11.82 24.56 6.46
C GLN A 91 11.52 23.29 7.27
N ILE A 92 10.56 22.44 6.83
CA ILE A 92 10.24 21.16 7.49
C ILE A 92 11.42 20.19 7.43
N ARG A 93 12.21 20.23 6.35
CA ARG A 93 13.41 19.39 6.20
C ARG A 93 14.55 19.84 7.10
N GLN A 94 14.68 21.14 7.32
CA GLN A 94 15.66 21.74 8.22
C GLN A 94 15.23 21.65 9.69
N GLU A 95 13.93 21.51 9.95
CA GLU A 95 13.42 21.13 11.25
C GLU A 95 14.01 19.76 11.59
N ALA A 96 14.96 19.72 12.53
CA ALA A 96 15.56 18.46 12.96
C ALA A 96 14.44 17.61 13.56
N TRP A 97 14.02 16.58 12.82
CA TRP A 97 13.05 15.63 13.32
C TRP A 97 13.61 15.10 14.65
N PRO A 98 12.91 15.31 15.78
CA PRO A 98 13.39 14.76 17.03
C PRO A 98 13.54 13.26 16.82
N GLU A 99 14.70 12.71 17.19
CA GLU A 99 14.95 11.27 17.09
C GLU A 99 13.83 10.56 17.83
N ARG A 100 12.87 10.04 17.06
CA ARG A 100 11.74 9.29 17.60
C ARG A 100 12.34 8.01 18.13
N ASP A 101 12.62 7.98 19.42
CA ASP A 101 12.93 6.75 20.12
C ASP A 101 11.74 5.79 19.89
N PRO A 102 11.93 4.69 19.15
CA PRO A 102 10.85 3.77 18.81
C PRO A 102 10.23 3.08 20.03
N LEU A 103 10.83 3.24 21.22
CA LEU A 103 10.36 2.69 22.49
C LEU A 103 9.76 3.75 23.44
N ALA A 104 9.73 5.03 23.05
CA ALA A 104 9.10 6.05 23.89
C ALA A 104 7.56 5.89 23.90
N PRO A 105 6.91 5.92 25.08
CA PRO A 105 5.46 5.83 25.17
C PRO A 105 4.81 7.06 24.51
N PRO A 106 3.62 6.91 23.89
CA PRO A 106 2.95 8.02 23.23
C PRO A 106 2.65 9.13 24.25
N VAL A 107 3.18 10.33 24.00
CA VAL A 107 2.82 11.50 24.79
C VAL A 107 1.35 11.80 24.48
N ALA A 108 0.49 11.76 25.50
CA ALA A 108 -0.91 12.11 25.34
C ALA A 108 -1.01 13.60 24.94
N PRO A 109 -1.87 13.97 23.98
CA PRO A 109 -2.07 15.37 23.64
C PRO A 109 -2.69 16.07 24.87
N THR A 110 -1.94 16.99 25.48
CA THR A 110 -2.49 17.95 26.42
C THR A 110 -3.46 18.83 25.65
N VAL A 111 -4.76 18.56 25.82
CA VAL A 111 -5.82 19.51 25.50
C VAL A 111 -5.68 20.71 26.44
N PRO A 112 -5.43 21.93 25.92
CA PRO A 112 -5.49 23.11 26.77
C PRO A 112 -6.95 23.33 27.18
N GLY A 113 -7.20 23.28 28.48
CA GLY A 113 -8.47 23.70 29.09
C GLY A 113 -8.54 25.22 29.20
N GLU A 114 -9.74 25.73 28.89
CA GLU A 114 -10.36 27.05 29.17
C GLU A 114 -9.48 28.26 29.53
#